data_AF-A0AAW0GKW0-F1
#
_entry.id   AF-A0AAW0GKW0-F1
#
_cell.length_a   1.000
_cell.length_b   1.000
_cell.length_c   1.000
_cell.angle_alpha   90.00
_cell.angle_beta   90.00
_cell.angle_gamma   90.00
#
_symmetry.space_group_name_H-M   'P 1'
#
loop_
_entity.id
_entity.type
_entity.pdbx_description
1 polymer ?
#
loop_
_entity_poly.entity_id
_entity_poly.type
_entity_poly.pdbx_seq_one_letter_code
_entity_poly.pdbx_strand_id
1 'polypeptide(L)'
;MEIRHENYDEAIRAMQRAAFVPKNAKINYHDQSLPSQARLFKSLKLWSFYVDLEESLGTVETAKAVYDKILELRIANAQIIVNYAAFLEENKYFEESFKVYERGVELFTFPVSYELWNIYLAKFTKRYGGSKVERARDLFEQALEKCPEKSCKSIFLMYAQFEEEHGLAKRSMAVLDRATQVVTDADKMELFTIYIAKATANYGLPATRPIYERALEALP
;
A
#
# COMPACT_ATOMS: atom_id res chain seq x y z
N MET A 1 -31.88 -14.07 -2.46
CA MET A 1 -32.78 -15.11 -1.93
C MET A 1 -31.98 -16.36 -1.60
N GLU A 2 -31.05 -16.80 -2.44
CA GLU A 2 -30.24 -18.03 -2.22
C GLU A 2 -29.47 -18.11 -0.89
N ILE A 3 -28.83 -17.03 -0.40
CA ILE A 3 -28.13 -17.06 0.89
C ILE A 3 -29.08 -17.26 2.07
N ARG A 4 -30.34 -16.82 1.95
CA ARG A 4 -31.36 -17.04 2.99
C ARG A 4 -31.90 -18.47 2.99
N HIS A 5 -31.58 -19.26 1.96
CA HIS A 5 -31.99 -20.64 1.81
C HIS A 5 -30.82 -21.63 2.01
N GLU A 6 -29.66 -21.16 2.50
CA GLU A 6 -28.44 -21.98 2.75
C GLU A 6 -27.90 -22.69 1.49
N ASN A 7 -28.38 -22.34 0.30
CA ASN A 7 -27.90 -22.89 -0.98
C ASN A 7 -26.67 -22.11 -1.46
N TYR A 8 -25.56 -22.30 -0.74
CA TYR A 8 -24.29 -21.61 -0.97
C TYR A 8 -23.68 -21.91 -2.36
N ASP A 9 -23.81 -23.14 -2.85
CA ASP A 9 -23.31 -23.54 -4.18
C ASP A 9 -24.04 -22.85 -5.33
N GLU A 10 -25.36 -22.68 -5.20
CA GLU A 10 -26.17 -22.00 -6.21
C GLU A 10 -25.94 -20.49 -6.18
N ALA A 11 -25.68 -19.92 -4.99
CA ALA A 11 -25.26 -18.53 -4.84
C ALA A 11 -23.93 -18.28 -5.56
N ILE A 12 -22.92 -19.15 -5.38
CA ILE A 12 -21.62 -19.03 -6.07
C ILE A 12 -21.81 -19.15 -7.58
N ARG A 13 -22.58 -20.13 -8.08
CA ARG A 13 -22.85 -20.25 -9.53
C ARG A 13 -23.61 -19.06 -10.11
N ALA A 14 -24.53 -18.47 -9.34
CA ALA A 14 -25.24 -17.26 -9.76
C ALA A 14 -24.27 -16.07 -9.87
N MET A 15 -23.37 -15.93 -8.89
CA MET A 15 -22.34 -14.89 -8.90
C MET A 15 -21.33 -15.09 -10.04
N GLN A 16 -20.89 -16.32 -10.32
CA GLN A 16 -20.02 -16.64 -11.46
C GLN A 16 -20.66 -16.30 -12.81
N ARG A 17 -21.97 -16.57 -12.96
CA ARG A 17 -22.73 -16.16 -14.16
C ARG A 17 -22.85 -14.64 -14.27
N ALA A 18 -23.05 -13.95 -13.15
CA ALA A 18 -23.17 -12.51 -13.08
C ALA A 18 -21.84 -11.77 -13.31
N ALA A 19 -20.73 -12.39 -12.90
CA ALA A 19 -19.36 -11.92 -13.06
C ALA A 19 -18.69 -12.39 -14.37
N PHE A 20 -19.44 -13.02 -15.28
CA PHE A 20 -18.92 -13.46 -16.57
C PHE A 20 -18.48 -12.25 -17.40
N VAL A 21 -17.18 -12.19 -17.70
CA VAL A 21 -16.59 -11.12 -18.52
C VAL A 21 -16.91 -11.43 -19.99
N PRO A 22 -17.71 -10.59 -20.69
CA PRO A 22 -17.97 -10.79 -22.10
C PRO A 22 -16.69 -10.64 -22.93
N LYS A 23 -16.58 -11.35 -24.07
CA LYS A 23 -15.43 -11.25 -24.99
C LYS A 23 -15.14 -9.81 -25.48
N ASN A 24 -16.15 -8.92 -25.44
CA ASN A 24 -16.00 -7.49 -25.73
C ASN A 24 -15.77 -6.69 -24.44
N ALA A 25 -14.51 -6.60 -23.99
CA ALA A 25 -14.10 -5.92 -22.76
C ALA A 25 -14.22 -4.38 -22.77
N LYS A 26 -14.58 -3.77 -23.92
CA LYS A 26 -14.69 -2.30 -24.10
C LYS A 26 -16.09 -1.73 -23.81
N ILE A 27 -16.84 -2.32 -22.89
CA ILE A 27 -18.17 -1.80 -22.49
C ILE A 27 -18.00 -0.85 -21.30
N ASN A 28 -18.43 0.41 -21.39
CA ASN A 28 -18.40 1.32 -20.24
C ASN A 28 -19.58 1.04 -19.31
N TYR A 29 -19.35 1.03 -17.98
CA TYR A 29 -20.40 0.81 -16.99
C TYR A 29 -21.49 1.90 -17.03
N HIS A 30 -21.10 3.13 -17.36
CA HIS A 30 -22.02 4.27 -17.42
C HIS A 30 -22.76 4.40 -18.76
N ASP A 31 -22.53 3.50 -19.71
CA ASP A 31 -23.22 3.52 -20.98
C ASP A 31 -24.67 3.05 -20.82
N GLN A 32 -25.62 3.99 -20.82
CA GLN A 32 -27.04 3.69 -20.66
C GLN A 32 -27.66 3.02 -21.89
N SER A 33 -26.97 3.02 -23.03
CA SER A 33 -27.45 2.37 -24.26
C SER A 33 -27.42 0.84 -24.17
N LEU A 34 -26.59 0.29 -23.26
CA LEU A 34 -26.41 -1.14 -23.09
C LEU A 34 -27.31 -1.71 -21.96
N PRO A 35 -27.81 -2.95 -22.09
CA PRO A 35 -28.55 -3.62 -21.02
C PRO A 35 -27.75 -3.66 -19.71
N SER A 36 -28.43 -3.53 -18.57
CA SER A 36 -27.79 -3.57 -17.24
C SER A 36 -27.03 -4.88 -16.99
N GLN A 37 -27.51 -5.99 -17.54
CA GLN A 37 -26.85 -7.29 -17.52
C GLN A 37 -25.48 -7.29 -18.23
N ALA A 38 -25.36 -6.54 -19.32
CA ALA A 38 -24.11 -6.41 -20.07
C ALA A 38 -23.08 -5.49 -19.37
N ARG A 39 -23.52 -4.73 -18.37
CA ARG A 39 -22.66 -3.82 -17.56
C ARG A 39 -22.33 -4.39 -16.19
N LEU A 40 -23.03 -5.44 -15.76
CA LEU A 40 -22.98 -5.98 -14.41
C LEU A 40 -21.57 -6.41 -13.99
N PHE A 41 -20.79 -6.95 -14.94
CA PHE A 41 -19.39 -7.37 -14.74
C PHE A 41 -18.44 -6.21 -14.37
N LYS A 42 -18.88 -4.95 -14.49
CA LYS A 42 -18.11 -3.77 -14.03
C LYS A 42 -18.55 -3.22 -12.67
N SER A 43 -19.57 -3.80 -12.04
CA SER A 43 -20.08 -3.30 -10.76
C SER A 43 -19.20 -3.75 -9.60
N LEU A 44 -18.53 -2.81 -8.94
CA LEU A 44 -17.68 -3.08 -7.78
C LEU A 44 -18.42 -3.76 -6.63
N LYS A 45 -19.68 -3.39 -6.39
CA LYS A 45 -20.50 -3.96 -5.29
C LYS A 45 -20.80 -5.44 -5.49
N LEU A 46 -20.93 -5.86 -6.75
CA LEU A 46 -21.13 -7.27 -7.09
C LEU A 46 -19.84 -8.06 -6.82
N TRP A 47 -18.70 -7.51 -7.24
CA TRP A 47 -17.40 -8.13 -7.01
C TRP A 47 -17.02 -8.18 -5.53
N SER A 48 -17.30 -7.13 -4.74
CA SER A 48 -17.06 -7.17 -3.29
C SER A 48 -17.88 -8.25 -2.62
N PHE A 49 -19.18 -8.35 -2.96
CA PHE A 49 -20.04 -9.41 -2.45
C PHE A 49 -19.58 -10.80 -2.92
N TYR A 50 -19.06 -10.91 -4.14
CA TYR A 50 -18.52 -12.17 -4.64
C TYR A 50 -17.27 -12.61 -3.88
N VAL A 51 -16.39 -11.65 -3.59
CA VAL A 51 -15.21 -11.86 -2.75
C VAL A 51 -15.61 -12.30 -1.35
N ASP A 52 -16.51 -11.59 -0.68
CA ASP A 52 -16.96 -11.93 0.68
C ASP A 52 -17.56 -13.36 0.74
N LEU A 53 -18.27 -13.77 -0.32
CA LEU A 53 -18.83 -15.10 -0.46
C LEU A 53 -17.74 -16.17 -0.65
N GLU A 54 -16.74 -15.90 -1.49
CA GLU A 54 -15.63 -16.83 -1.74
C GLU A 54 -14.65 -16.91 -0.57
N GLU A 55 -14.47 -15.84 0.20
CA GLU A 55 -13.68 -15.86 1.44
C GLU A 55 -14.34 -16.71 2.54
N SER A 56 -15.67 -16.69 2.61
CA SER A 56 -16.42 -17.42 3.65
C SER A 56 -16.70 -18.89 3.31
N LEU A 57 -16.85 -19.23 2.03
CA LEU A 57 -17.30 -20.55 1.58
C LEU A 57 -16.33 -21.25 0.64
N GLY A 58 -15.44 -20.49 0.00
CA GLY A 58 -14.55 -20.98 -1.04
C GLY A 58 -13.22 -21.51 -0.51
N THR A 59 -12.34 -21.85 -1.45
CA THR A 59 -10.96 -22.20 -1.16
C THR A 59 -10.06 -20.99 -1.37
N VAL A 60 -8.87 -20.99 -0.77
CA VAL A 60 -7.90 -19.90 -0.96
C VAL A 60 -7.60 -19.66 -2.45
N GLU A 61 -7.55 -20.72 -3.27
CA GLU A 61 -7.30 -20.63 -4.71
C GLU A 61 -8.44 -19.97 -5.48
N THR A 62 -9.70 -20.29 -5.13
CA THR A 62 -10.86 -19.68 -5.80
C THR A 62 -11.00 -18.21 -5.42
N ALA A 63 -10.79 -17.87 -4.14
CA ALA A 63 -10.76 -16.49 -3.68
C ALA A 63 -9.66 -15.67 -4.38
N LYS A 64 -8.43 -16.21 -4.49
CA LYS A 64 -7.33 -15.58 -5.25
C LYS A 64 -7.73 -15.29 -6.70
N ALA A 65 -8.32 -16.27 -7.39
CA ALA A 65 -8.73 -16.12 -8.79
C ALA A 65 -9.79 -15.02 -8.99
N VAL A 66 -10.68 -14.82 -8.01
CA VAL A 66 -11.67 -13.74 -8.02
C VAL A 66 -11.00 -12.38 -7.84
N TYR A 67 -10.08 -12.27 -6.87
CA TYR A 67 -9.31 -11.04 -6.69
C TYR A 67 -8.47 -10.67 -7.91
N ASP A 68 -7.80 -11.65 -8.53
CA ASP A 68 -7.02 -11.42 -9.74
C ASP A 68 -7.86 -10.88 -10.89
N LYS A 69 -9.08 -11.41 -11.08
CA LYS A 69 -10.03 -10.89 -12.08
C LYS A 69 -10.42 -9.43 -11.80
N ILE A 70 -10.60 -9.06 -10.53
CA ILE A 70 -10.94 -7.67 -10.16
C ILE A 70 -9.78 -6.72 -10.52
N LEU A 71 -8.54 -7.16 -10.29
CA LEU A 71 -7.33 -6.42 -10.64
C LEU A 71 -7.16 -6.30 -12.17
N GLU A 72 -7.36 -7.39 -12.91
CA GLU A 72 -7.28 -7.40 -14.38
C GLU A 72 -8.31 -6.46 -15.03
N LEU A 73 -9.52 -6.41 -14.48
CA LEU A 73 -10.57 -5.52 -14.96
C LEU A 73 -10.35 -4.05 -14.58
N ARG A 74 -9.34 -3.75 -13.74
CA ARG A 74 -9.02 -2.42 -13.20
C ARG A 74 -10.21 -1.74 -12.49
N ILE A 75 -11.05 -2.53 -11.83
CA ILE A 75 -12.20 -2.03 -11.04
C ILE A 75 -11.84 -2.00 -9.54
N ALA A 76 -10.67 -2.52 -9.16
CA ALA A 76 -10.21 -2.53 -7.78
C ALA A 76 -10.21 -1.13 -7.17
N ASN A 77 -10.65 -1.03 -5.90
CA ASN A 77 -10.38 0.11 -5.04
C ASN A 77 -9.18 -0.23 -4.13
N ALA A 78 -8.58 0.75 -3.48
CA ALA A 78 -7.46 0.51 -2.57
C ALA A 78 -7.84 -0.44 -1.42
N GLN A 79 -9.08 -0.37 -0.94
CA GLN A 79 -9.60 -1.25 0.10
C GLN A 79 -9.55 -2.73 -0.30
N ILE A 80 -9.92 -3.07 -1.54
CA ILE A 80 -9.90 -4.44 -2.06
C ILE A 80 -8.46 -4.97 -2.12
N ILE A 81 -7.49 -4.11 -2.46
CA ILE A 81 -6.07 -4.50 -2.45
C ILE A 81 -5.61 -4.81 -1.03
N VAL A 82 -5.98 -3.95 -0.07
CA VAL A 82 -5.66 -4.17 1.35
C VAL A 82 -6.33 -5.44 1.88
N ASN A 83 -7.61 -5.67 1.54
CA ASN A 83 -8.33 -6.89 1.93
C ASN A 83 -7.68 -8.14 1.32
N TYR A 84 -7.36 -8.11 0.02
CA TYR A 84 -6.72 -9.23 -0.65
C TYR A 84 -5.36 -9.56 -0.02
N ALA A 85 -4.56 -8.55 0.26
CA ALA A 85 -3.28 -8.73 0.92
C ALA A 85 -3.42 -9.24 2.37
N ALA A 86 -4.45 -8.80 3.10
CA ALA A 86 -4.77 -9.30 4.44
C ALA A 86 -5.20 -10.78 4.41
N PHE A 87 -6.08 -11.16 3.47
CA PHE A 87 -6.50 -12.54 3.24
C PHE A 87 -5.29 -13.45 2.94
N LEU A 88 -4.35 -12.99 2.12
CA LEU A 88 -3.11 -13.73 1.84
C LEU A 88 -2.21 -13.86 3.07
N GLU A 89 -2.12 -12.82 3.89
CA GLU A 89 -1.37 -12.85 5.15
C GLU A 89 -1.94 -13.84 6.16
N GLU A 90 -3.27 -13.87 6.32
CA GLU A 90 -3.97 -14.83 7.20
C GLU A 90 -3.70 -16.27 6.78
N ASN A 91 -3.67 -16.51 5.47
CA ASN A 91 -3.35 -17.81 4.87
C ASN A 91 -1.83 -18.11 4.78
N LYS A 92 -0.97 -17.25 5.37
CA LYS A 92 0.50 -17.38 5.41
C LYS A 92 1.21 -17.27 4.04
N TYR A 93 0.54 -16.73 3.02
CA TYR A 93 1.13 -16.43 1.71
C TYR A 93 1.75 -15.01 1.67
N PHE A 94 2.78 -14.79 2.48
CA PHE A 94 3.37 -13.45 2.66
C PHE A 94 3.99 -12.86 1.38
N GLU A 95 4.72 -13.66 0.60
CA GLU A 95 5.37 -13.14 -0.62
C GLU A 95 4.35 -12.76 -1.69
N GLU A 96 3.24 -13.49 -1.79
CA GLU A 96 2.14 -13.13 -2.69
C GLU A 96 1.41 -11.88 -2.22
N SER A 97 1.20 -11.73 -0.91
CA SER A 97 0.61 -10.51 -0.33
C SER A 97 1.41 -9.25 -0.74
N PHE A 98 2.75 -9.32 -0.73
CA PHE A 98 3.57 -8.19 -1.18
C PHE A 98 3.48 -7.94 -2.69
N LYS A 99 3.42 -8.99 -3.51
CA LYS A 99 3.18 -8.81 -4.96
C LYS A 99 1.84 -8.12 -5.23
N VAL A 100 0.83 -8.36 -4.40
CA VAL A 100 -0.47 -7.68 -4.50
C VAL A 100 -0.33 -6.20 -4.16
N TYR A 101 0.42 -5.82 -3.12
CA TYR A 101 0.70 -4.41 -2.84
C TYR A 101 1.51 -3.74 -3.97
N GLU A 102 2.53 -4.39 -4.52
CA GLU A 102 3.32 -3.89 -5.66
C GLU A 102 2.42 -3.61 -6.88
N ARG A 103 1.57 -4.58 -7.25
CA ARG A 103 0.56 -4.40 -8.32
C ARG A 103 -0.43 -3.28 -8.01
N GLY A 104 -0.82 -3.13 -6.74
CA GLY A 104 -1.74 -2.08 -6.32
C GLY A 104 -1.17 -0.67 -6.42
N VAL A 105 0.09 -0.51 -6.03
CA VAL A 105 0.81 0.76 -6.18
C VAL A 105 1.03 1.12 -7.65
N GLU A 106 1.25 0.14 -8.53
CA GLU A 106 1.34 0.40 -9.97
C GLU A 106 -0.01 0.81 -10.59
N LEU A 107 -1.12 0.30 -10.06
CA LEU A 107 -2.47 0.57 -10.56
C LEU A 107 -2.97 1.97 -10.16
N PHE A 108 -2.65 2.41 -8.94
CA PHE A 108 -3.15 3.68 -8.39
C PHE A 108 -2.11 4.80 -8.45
N THR A 109 -2.56 6.01 -8.77
CA THR A 109 -1.75 7.23 -8.64
C THR A 109 -1.97 7.89 -7.28
N PHE A 110 -1.10 8.84 -6.93
CA PHE A 110 -1.31 9.69 -5.76
C PHE A 110 -2.64 10.42 -5.85
N PRO A 111 -3.38 10.60 -4.73
CA PRO A 111 -2.98 10.39 -3.32
C PRO A 111 -3.20 8.97 -2.77
N VAL A 112 -3.98 8.13 -3.47
CA VAL A 112 -4.41 6.82 -2.95
C VAL A 112 -3.24 5.84 -2.78
N SER A 113 -2.24 5.94 -3.64
CA SER A 113 -0.99 5.17 -3.54
C SER A 113 -0.23 5.42 -2.24
N TYR A 114 -0.35 6.60 -1.62
CA TYR A 114 0.34 6.94 -0.38
C TYR A 114 -0.14 6.08 0.79
N GLU A 115 -1.45 5.91 0.93
CA GLU A 115 -2.04 5.07 1.99
C GLU A 115 -1.62 3.60 1.82
N LEU A 116 -1.61 3.11 0.58
CA LEU A 116 -1.14 1.77 0.24
C LEU A 116 0.34 1.58 0.60
N TRP A 117 1.20 2.55 0.27
CA TRP A 117 2.62 2.52 0.64
C TRP A 117 2.82 2.47 2.15
N ASN A 118 2.11 3.30 2.92
CA ASN A 118 2.24 3.30 4.38
C ASN A 118 1.88 1.94 5.00
N ILE A 119 0.78 1.32 4.54
CA ILE A 119 0.37 0.00 5.02
C ILE A 119 1.41 -1.05 4.59
N TYR A 120 1.82 -1.03 3.33
CA TYR A 120 2.77 -1.99 2.79
C TYR A 120 4.12 -1.92 3.49
N LEU A 121 4.70 -0.74 3.65
CA LEU A 121 5.99 -0.53 4.32
C LEU A 121 5.91 -0.96 5.79
N ALA A 122 4.88 -0.56 6.53
CA ALA A 122 4.71 -0.95 7.93
C ALA A 122 4.59 -2.47 8.12
N LYS A 123 3.88 -3.16 7.22
CA LYS A 123 3.77 -4.62 7.26
C LYS A 123 5.07 -5.31 6.86
N PHE A 124 5.75 -4.78 5.84
CA PHE A 124 7.03 -5.32 5.36
C PHE A 124 8.12 -5.21 6.44
N THR A 125 8.26 -4.05 7.08
CA THR A 125 9.23 -3.82 8.15
C THR A 125 8.97 -4.71 9.36
N LYS A 126 7.71 -4.81 9.81
CA LYS A 126 7.32 -5.67 10.94
C LYS A 126 7.68 -7.14 10.72
N ARG A 127 7.65 -7.61 9.47
CA ARG A 127 7.88 -9.03 9.13
C ARG A 127 9.34 -9.32 8.77
N TYR A 128 9.96 -8.48 7.95
CA TYR A 128 11.30 -8.71 7.36
C TYR A 128 12.40 -7.82 7.92
N GLY A 129 12.08 -7.02 8.94
CA GLY A 129 12.96 -6.07 9.63
C GLY A 129 14.44 -6.43 9.63
N GLY A 130 14.79 -7.64 10.11
CA GLY A 130 16.19 -8.07 10.22
C GLY A 130 16.75 -8.95 9.10
N SER A 131 15.96 -9.40 8.12
CA SER A 131 16.41 -10.41 7.14
C SER A 131 16.62 -9.88 5.72
N LYS A 132 15.76 -8.96 5.26
CA LYS A 132 15.78 -8.43 3.89
C LYS A 132 15.89 -6.91 3.89
N VAL A 133 16.94 -6.40 4.55
CA VAL A 133 17.15 -4.94 4.73
C VAL A 133 17.31 -4.21 3.39
N GLU A 134 18.09 -4.75 2.45
CA GLU A 134 18.27 -4.11 1.13
C GLU A 134 16.95 -4.01 0.35
N ARG A 135 16.12 -5.07 0.38
CA ARG A 135 14.79 -5.01 -0.26
C ARG A 135 13.88 -3.97 0.38
N ALA A 136 13.93 -3.82 1.71
CA ALA A 136 13.17 -2.78 2.38
C ALA A 136 13.59 -1.38 1.91
N ARG A 137 14.90 -1.15 1.74
CA ARG A 137 15.44 0.11 1.22
C ARG A 137 14.96 0.40 -0.19
N ASP A 138 15.03 -0.58 -1.07
CA ASP A 138 14.55 -0.44 -2.45
C ASP A 138 13.06 -0.03 -2.48
N LEU A 139 12.24 -0.62 -1.60
CA LEU A 139 10.84 -0.25 -1.47
C LEU A 139 10.63 1.17 -0.94
N PHE A 140 11.41 1.60 0.07
CA PHE A 140 11.36 2.98 0.55
C PHE A 140 11.77 3.97 -0.53
N GLU A 141 12.81 3.70 -1.32
CA GLU A 141 13.24 4.56 -2.42
C GLU A 141 12.17 4.65 -3.52
N GLN A 142 11.55 3.52 -3.90
CA GLN A 142 10.43 3.51 -4.85
C GLN A 142 9.23 4.32 -4.35
N ALA A 143 8.93 4.23 -3.05
CA ALA A 143 7.86 5.01 -2.44
C ALA A 143 8.16 6.52 -2.48
N LEU A 144 9.42 6.91 -2.24
CA LEU A 144 9.88 8.30 -2.24
C LEU A 144 9.96 8.90 -3.65
N GLU A 145 10.30 8.12 -4.68
CA GLU A 145 10.43 8.61 -6.07
C GLU A 145 9.13 9.23 -6.60
N LYS A 146 7.98 8.65 -6.24
CA LYS A 146 6.67 9.10 -6.70
C LYS A 146 5.95 10.02 -5.70
N CYS A 147 6.51 10.24 -4.51
CA CYS A 147 5.82 10.92 -3.42
C CYS A 147 5.85 12.45 -3.55
N PRO A 148 4.71 13.15 -3.39
CA PRO A 148 4.71 14.60 -3.31
C PRO A 148 5.26 15.09 -1.97
N GLU A 149 5.92 16.25 -1.97
CA GLU A 149 6.67 16.83 -0.84
C GLU A 149 5.88 16.90 0.48
N LYS A 150 4.55 17.06 0.40
CA LYS A 150 3.63 17.14 1.54
C LYS A 150 3.50 15.83 2.31
N SER A 151 3.63 14.68 1.64
CA SER A 151 3.46 13.36 2.25
C SER A 151 4.79 12.61 2.40
N CYS A 152 5.89 13.15 1.87
CA CYS A 152 7.23 12.58 2.01
C CYS A 152 7.67 12.44 3.48
N LYS A 153 7.28 13.37 4.36
CA LYS A 153 7.69 13.40 5.78
C LYS A 153 7.45 12.06 6.50
N SER A 154 6.24 11.50 6.39
CA SER A 154 5.90 10.25 7.09
C SER A 154 6.75 9.06 6.61
N ILE A 155 6.98 8.97 5.29
CA ILE A 155 7.78 7.88 4.69
C ILE A 155 9.23 8.02 5.11
N PHE A 156 9.79 9.22 5.11
CA PHE A 156 11.15 9.49 5.58
C PHE A 156 11.33 9.16 7.07
N LEU A 157 10.36 9.50 7.92
CA LEU A 157 10.41 9.16 9.35
C LEU A 157 10.35 7.64 9.56
N MET A 158 9.48 6.95 8.83
CA MET A 158 9.39 5.48 8.87
C MET A 158 10.69 4.84 8.38
N TYR A 159 11.31 5.38 7.32
CA TYR A 159 12.58 4.89 6.81
C TYR A 159 13.73 5.12 7.80
N ALA A 160 13.79 6.30 8.42
CA ALA A 160 14.80 6.62 9.42
C ALA A 160 14.68 5.71 10.67
N GLN A 161 13.45 5.41 11.11
CA GLN A 161 13.21 4.45 12.19
C GLN A 161 13.63 3.04 11.81
N PHE A 162 13.29 2.59 10.59
CA PHE A 162 13.70 1.30 10.08
C PHE A 162 15.23 1.13 10.04
N GLU A 163 15.97 2.14 9.55
CA GLU A 163 17.44 2.12 9.54
C GLU A 163 18.06 2.17 10.94
N GLU A 164 17.35 2.71 11.93
CA GLU A 164 17.82 2.74 13.31
C GLU A 164 17.65 1.38 14.00
N GLU A 165 16.53 0.70 13.76
CA GLU A 165 16.22 -0.60 14.36
C GLU A 165 17.00 -1.76 13.72
N HIS A 166 17.22 -1.70 12.41
CA HIS A 166 17.75 -2.82 11.63
C HIS A 166 18.98 -2.49 10.78
N GLY A 167 19.31 -1.22 10.66
CA GLY A 167 20.40 -0.72 9.83
C GLY A 167 21.54 -0.12 10.66
N LEU A 168 22.09 0.96 10.13
CA LEU A 168 23.16 1.72 10.76
C LEU A 168 22.63 3.10 11.13
N ALA A 169 22.90 3.55 12.36
CA ALA A 169 22.56 4.91 12.80
C ALA A 169 23.05 5.99 11.82
N LYS A 170 24.22 5.79 11.18
CA LYS A 170 24.77 6.73 10.20
C LYS A 170 23.88 6.87 8.95
N ARG A 171 23.25 5.76 8.52
CA ARG A 171 22.31 5.76 7.38
C ARG A 171 21.00 6.42 7.77
N SER A 172 20.49 6.13 8.97
CA SER A 172 19.32 6.84 9.52
C SER A 172 19.53 8.36 9.50
N MET A 173 20.70 8.84 9.93
CA MET A 173 21.04 10.27 9.85
C MET A 173 21.10 10.80 8.41
N ALA A 174 21.63 10.03 7.46
CA ALA A 174 21.67 10.42 6.05
C ALA A 174 20.27 10.51 5.43
N VAL A 175 19.35 9.61 5.81
CA VAL A 175 17.95 9.65 5.37
C VAL A 175 17.25 10.90 5.93
N LEU A 176 17.48 11.23 7.21
CA LEU A 176 16.94 12.44 7.83
C LEU A 176 17.51 13.72 7.19
N ASP A 177 18.79 13.73 6.86
CA ASP A 177 19.43 14.86 6.15
C ASP A 177 18.89 15.03 4.72
N ARG A 178 18.58 13.94 4.02
CA ARG A 178 17.90 14.02 2.72
C ARG A 178 16.47 14.52 2.87
N ALA A 179 15.78 14.11 3.93
CA ALA A 179 14.41 14.52 4.20
C ALA A 179 14.30 16.05 4.42
N THR A 180 15.28 16.69 5.06
CA THR A 180 15.25 18.15 5.29
C THR A 180 15.37 18.97 4.01
N GLN A 181 15.91 18.39 2.94
CA GLN A 181 16.03 19.04 1.63
C GLN A 181 14.74 18.92 0.78
N VAL A 182 13.99 17.84 0.95
CA VAL A 182 12.81 17.50 0.13
C VAL A 182 11.49 17.98 0.75
N VAL A 183 11.44 18.06 2.08
CA VAL A 183 10.21 18.37 2.81
C VAL A 183 9.88 19.86 2.76
N THR A 184 8.58 20.20 2.82
CA THR A 184 8.11 21.60 2.81
C THR A 184 8.56 22.38 4.03
N ASP A 185 8.72 23.71 3.90
CA ASP A 185 9.26 24.57 4.97
C ASP A 185 8.51 24.49 6.29
N ALA A 186 7.19 24.25 6.25
CA ALA A 186 6.36 24.09 7.44
C ALA A 186 6.77 22.87 8.29
N ASP A 187 7.19 21.79 7.63
CA ASP A 187 7.56 20.53 8.27
C ASP A 187 9.07 20.42 8.54
N LYS A 188 9.90 21.27 7.93
CA LYS A 188 11.36 21.28 8.14
C LYS A 188 11.73 21.50 9.60
N MET A 189 11.05 22.43 10.28
CA MET A 189 11.28 22.71 11.71
C MET A 189 11.16 21.44 12.56
N GLU A 190 10.06 20.70 12.39
CA GLU A 190 9.81 19.48 13.15
C GLU A 190 10.78 18.37 12.77
N LEU A 191 11.16 18.28 11.51
CA LEU A 191 12.14 17.29 11.07
C LEU A 191 13.54 17.57 11.66
N PHE A 192 13.97 18.83 11.72
CA PHE A 192 15.23 19.21 12.35
C PHE A 192 15.24 18.90 13.85
N THR A 193 14.14 19.13 14.58
CA THR A 193 14.08 18.77 16.00
C THR A 193 14.19 17.27 16.21
N ILE A 194 13.51 16.46 15.39
CA ILE A 194 13.65 14.99 15.41
C ILE A 194 15.08 14.58 15.06
N TYR A 195 15.68 15.21 14.04
CA TYR A 195 17.04 14.90 13.59
C TYR A 195 18.08 15.19 14.68
N ILE A 196 17.97 16.35 15.34
CA ILE A 196 18.83 16.73 16.47
C ILE A 196 18.64 15.78 17.65
N ALA A 197 17.40 15.44 18.01
CA ALA A 197 17.12 14.52 19.11
C ALA A 197 17.76 13.14 18.86
N LYS A 198 17.60 12.61 17.65
CA LYS A 198 18.19 11.33 17.24
C LYS A 198 19.73 11.39 17.15
N ALA A 199 20.29 12.49 16.64
CA ALA A 199 21.75 12.67 16.59
C ALA A 199 22.35 12.76 18.01
N THR A 200 21.66 13.43 18.93
CA THR A 200 22.08 13.52 20.34
C THR A 200 22.09 12.14 21.00
N ALA A 201 21.05 11.34 20.78
CA ALA A 201 20.93 10.00 21.35
C ALA A 201 22.02 9.04 20.83
N ASN A 202 22.33 9.08 19.53
CA ASN A 202 23.24 8.13 18.90
C ASN A 202 24.72 8.56 18.93
N TYR A 203 25.02 9.86 18.90
CA TYR A 203 26.38 10.39 18.74
C TYR A 203 26.79 11.44 19.79
N GLY A 204 25.86 11.83 20.68
CA GLY A 204 26.09 12.85 21.71
C GLY A 204 26.03 14.29 21.18
N LEU A 205 26.18 15.26 22.09
CA LEU A 205 26.06 16.69 21.77
C LEU A 205 27.01 17.20 20.67
N PRO A 206 28.28 16.76 20.56
CA PRO A 206 29.20 17.33 19.56
C PRO A 206 28.72 17.16 18.11
N ALA A 207 28.02 16.06 17.81
CA ALA A 207 27.51 15.77 16.47
C ALA A 207 26.30 16.64 16.08
N THR A 208 25.67 17.33 17.03
CA THR A 208 24.48 18.15 16.78
C THR A 208 24.82 19.55 16.23
N ARG A 209 26.03 20.05 16.48
CA ARG A 209 26.46 21.38 16.05
C ARG A 209 26.29 21.64 14.54
N PRO A 210 26.80 20.78 13.63
CA PRO A 210 26.60 20.99 12.19
C PRO A 210 25.13 20.90 11.77
N ILE A 211 24.30 20.18 12.52
CA ILE A 211 22.86 20.06 12.26
C ILE A 211 22.15 21.36 12.63
N TYR A 212 22.51 21.98 13.76
CA TYR A 212 21.99 23.30 14.15
C TYR A 212 22.38 24.39 13.15
N GLU A 213 23.63 24.40 12.69
CA GLU A 213 24.11 25.36 11.68
C GLU A 213 23.28 25.24 10.39
N ARG A 214 23.05 24.01 9.90
CA ARG A 214 22.18 23.76 8.74
C ARG A 214 20.72 24.13 8.97
N ALA A 215 20.19 23.89 10.17
CA ALA A 215 18.83 24.28 10.50
C ALA A 215 18.67 25.81 10.39
N LEU A 216 19.62 26.58 10.93
CA LEU A 216 19.60 28.04 10.85
C LEU A 216 19.71 28.57 9.42
N GLU A 217 20.42 27.88 8.52
CA GLU A 217 20.52 28.25 7.10
C GLU A 217 19.27 27.89 6.30
N ALA A 218 18.61 26.78 6.63
CA ALA A 218 17.48 26.23 5.88
C ALA A 218 16.11 26.77 6.32
N LEU A 219 16.03 27.38 7.50
CA LEU A 219 14.81 27.93 8.08
C LEU A 219 14.76 29.45 7.82
N PRO A 220 13.67 29.97 7.22
CA PRO A 220 13.49 31.42 7.00
C PRO A 220 13.20 32.20 8.27
#